data_AF-A0A2E8CSV8-F1
#
_entry.id   AF-A0A2E8CSV8-F1
#
_cell.length_a   1.000
_cell.length_b   1.000
_cell.length_c   1.000
_cell.angle_alpha   90.00
_cell.angle_beta   90.00
_cell.angle_gamma   90.00
#
_symmetry.space_group_name_H-M   'P 1'
#
loop_
_entity.id
_entity.type
_entity.pdbx_description
1 polymer ?
#
loop_
_entity_poly.entity_id
_entity_poly.type
_entity_poly.pdbx_seq_one_letter_code
_entity_poly.pdbx_strand_id
1 'polypeptide(L)'
;MKVFLPIILFAHVPVSLVALEYEKDIMPILADKCSDCHSNSGTVKGGFKVDDPKHFADRLAKNNLVIPGDWDASYLFVTLFRPGDHRDAMPPQGKGERLTPEETAMVQLWIAEGATIDGKTGEKGYMPKEGESGFVANVDGRRGTEMTESSLPELAQPREWTNTDGKTITATLLRVEDGVAVLKLANGQVYRYPIVKLSERSKMALNE
;
A
#
# COMPACT_ATOMS: atom_id res chain seq x y z
N MET A 1 59.18 11.53 -9.50
CA MET A 1 58.32 10.84 -8.51
C MET A 1 57.12 10.26 -9.25
N LYS A 2 56.95 8.94 -9.27
CA LYS A 2 55.79 8.27 -9.89
C LYS A 2 54.74 8.05 -8.80
N VAL A 3 53.61 8.73 -8.91
CA VAL A 3 52.49 8.63 -7.96
C VAL A 3 51.61 7.47 -8.44
N PHE A 4 51.53 6.40 -7.66
CA PHE A 4 50.61 5.29 -7.92
C PHE A 4 49.25 5.62 -7.29
N LEU A 5 48.21 5.76 -8.12
CA LEU A 5 46.83 5.88 -7.66
C LEU A 5 46.30 4.47 -7.34
N PRO A 6 45.68 4.23 -6.17
CA PRO A 6 45.07 2.95 -5.87
C PRO A 6 43.76 2.80 -6.65
N ILE A 7 43.65 1.72 -7.41
CA ILE A 7 42.40 1.29 -8.02
C ILE A 7 41.53 0.72 -6.90
N ILE A 8 40.60 1.53 -6.38
CA ILE A 8 39.58 1.07 -5.44
C ILE A 8 38.55 0.28 -6.24
N LEU A 9 38.63 -1.04 -6.13
CA LEU A 9 37.66 -1.96 -6.70
C LEU A 9 36.37 -1.90 -5.85
N PHE A 10 35.38 -1.12 -6.28
CA PHE A 10 34.05 -1.14 -5.66
C PHE A 10 33.37 -2.47 -5.98
N ALA A 11 33.44 -3.41 -5.03
CA ALA A 11 32.60 -4.60 -5.04
C ALA A 11 31.13 -4.15 -5.00
N HIS A 12 30.44 -4.26 -6.14
CA HIS A 12 29.01 -4.06 -6.19
C HIS A 12 28.37 -5.26 -5.50
N VAL A 13 27.89 -5.07 -4.27
CA VAL A 13 26.98 -6.01 -3.63
C VAL A 13 25.67 -5.93 -4.40
N PRO A 14 25.24 -6.97 -5.14
CA PRO A 14 23.92 -6.95 -5.74
C PRO A 14 22.91 -6.98 -4.59
N VAL A 15 22.18 -5.87 -4.42
CA VAL A 15 20.98 -5.85 -3.59
C VAL A 15 19.95 -6.68 -4.36
N SER A 16 19.74 -7.92 -3.95
CA SER A 16 18.61 -8.70 -4.46
C SER A 16 17.33 -8.00 -4.03
N LEU A 17 16.62 -7.40 -4.98
CA LEU A 17 15.25 -6.97 -4.85
C LEU A 17 14.39 -8.23 -4.70
N VAL A 18 14.27 -8.76 -3.48
CA VAL A 18 13.39 -9.91 -3.21
C VAL A 18 11.98 -9.36 -3.21
N ALA A 19 11.28 -9.51 -4.33
CA ALA A 19 9.85 -9.24 -4.42
C ALA A 19 9.13 -10.11 -3.38
N LEU A 20 8.19 -9.53 -2.64
CA LEU A 20 7.45 -10.27 -1.62
C LEU A 20 6.53 -11.29 -2.31
N GLU A 21 6.66 -12.56 -1.90
CA GLU A 21 5.82 -13.64 -2.38
C GLU A 21 4.64 -13.82 -1.43
N TYR A 22 3.42 -13.72 -1.95
CA TYR A 22 2.21 -13.80 -1.13
C TYR A 22 2.19 -15.04 -0.21
N GLU A 23 2.41 -16.24 -0.74
CA GLU A 23 2.31 -17.49 0.03
C GLU A 23 3.37 -17.61 1.13
N LYS A 24 4.57 -17.03 0.92
CA LYS A 24 5.69 -17.16 1.86
C LYS A 24 5.72 -16.03 2.88
N ASP A 25 5.45 -14.81 2.44
CA ASP A 25 5.71 -13.61 3.24
C ASP A 25 4.42 -13.01 3.83
N ILE A 26 3.31 -13.03 3.09
CA ILE A 26 2.08 -12.30 3.47
C ILE A 26 1.03 -13.22 4.08
N MET A 27 0.81 -14.38 3.48
CA MET A 27 -0.19 -15.34 3.94
C MET A 27 0.04 -15.76 5.40
N PRO A 28 1.26 -16.05 5.89
CA PRO A 28 1.46 -16.43 7.28
C PRO A 28 1.07 -15.33 8.28
N ILE A 29 1.33 -14.06 7.94
CA ILE A 29 0.95 -12.90 8.77
C ILE A 29 -0.56 -12.82 8.90
N LEU A 30 -1.25 -12.87 7.76
CA LEU A 30 -2.71 -12.76 7.73
C LEU A 30 -3.37 -13.98 8.38
N ALA A 31 -2.79 -15.17 8.21
CA ALA A 31 -3.27 -16.38 8.87
C ALA A 31 -3.13 -16.28 10.39
N ASP A 32 -2.03 -15.75 10.92
CA ASP A 32 -1.81 -15.58 12.36
C ASP A 32 -2.81 -14.60 12.98
N LYS A 33 -3.04 -13.45 12.34
CA LYS A 33 -3.83 -12.35 12.93
C LYS A 33 -5.31 -12.33 12.55
N CYS A 34 -5.72 -13.01 11.48
CA CYS A 34 -7.09 -12.85 10.93
C CYS A 34 -7.94 -14.12 10.98
N SER A 35 -7.35 -15.30 11.19
CA SER A 35 -8.07 -16.58 11.04
C SER A 35 -9.24 -16.75 12.01
N ASP A 36 -9.22 -16.14 13.19
CA ASP A 36 -10.33 -16.23 14.15
C ASP A 36 -11.68 -15.76 13.58
N CYS A 37 -11.65 -14.75 12.70
CA CYS A 37 -12.84 -14.10 12.14
C CYS A 37 -12.94 -14.13 10.61
N HIS A 38 -11.93 -14.68 9.92
CA HIS A 38 -11.85 -14.80 8.47
C HIS A 38 -11.30 -16.16 8.04
N SER A 39 -11.77 -17.26 8.62
CA SER A 39 -11.37 -18.61 8.21
C SER A 39 -12.58 -19.55 8.14
N ASN A 40 -12.43 -20.72 7.51
CA ASN A 40 -13.45 -21.78 7.57
C ASN A 40 -13.62 -22.34 8.98
N SER A 41 -12.57 -22.30 9.79
CA SER A 41 -12.61 -22.73 11.20
C SER A 41 -13.21 -21.67 12.14
N GLY A 42 -13.30 -20.42 11.68
CA GLY A 42 -13.87 -19.27 12.39
C GLY A 42 -15.16 -18.74 11.74
N THR A 43 -15.48 -17.47 12.01
CA THR A 43 -16.56 -16.79 11.25
C THR A 43 -16.04 -16.43 9.86
N VAL A 44 -16.88 -16.42 8.82
CA VAL A 44 -16.48 -15.95 7.47
C VAL A 44 -16.98 -14.53 7.24
N LYS A 45 -16.43 -13.55 7.97
CA LYS A 45 -16.84 -12.14 7.81
C LYS A 45 -16.40 -11.61 6.45
N GLY A 46 -17.26 -10.81 5.81
CA GLY A 46 -17.00 -10.25 4.47
C GLY A 46 -16.93 -11.29 3.34
N GLY A 47 -17.27 -12.56 3.61
CA GLY A 47 -17.15 -13.65 2.64
C GLY A 47 -15.68 -13.94 2.25
N PHE A 48 -14.73 -13.55 3.10
CA PHE A 48 -13.29 -13.64 2.87
C PHE A 48 -12.66 -14.66 3.82
N LYS A 49 -11.72 -15.44 3.30
CA LYS A 49 -11.06 -16.55 4.00
C LYS A 49 -9.56 -16.46 3.80
N VAL A 50 -8.82 -16.34 4.89
CA VAL A 50 -7.35 -16.27 4.90
C VAL A 50 -6.68 -17.64 4.92
N ASP A 51 -7.42 -18.68 5.32
CA ASP A 51 -6.97 -20.07 5.42
C ASP A 51 -7.19 -20.90 4.13
N ASP A 52 -7.74 -20.29 3.08
CA ASP A 52 -7.99 -20.91 1.78
C ASP A 52 -7.24 -20.10 0.71
N PRO A 53 -6.00 -20.48 0.35
CA PRO A 53 -5.14 -19.72 -0.56
C PRO A 53 -5.80 -19.46 -1.92
N LYS A 54 -6.58 -20.43 -2.42
CA LYS A 54 -7.28 -20.32 -3.69
C LYS A 54 -8.43 -19.32 -3.60
N HIS A 55 -9.25 -19.39 -2.55
CA HIS A 55 -10.32 -18.42 -2.31
C HIS A 55 -9.75 -17.02 -2.04
N PHE A 56 -8.63 -16.92 -1.34
CA PHE A 56 -7.93 -15.67 -1.10
C PHE A 56 -7.48 -15.04 -2.41
N ALA A 57 -6.76 -15.81 -3.24
CA ALA A 57 -6.29 -15.36 -4.56
C ALA A 57 -7.45 -14.88 -5.45
N ASP A 58 -8.54 -15.65 -5.51
CA ASP A 58 -9.72 -15.33 -6.32
C ASP A 58 -10.47 -14.06 -5.83
N ARG A 59 -10.29 -13.68 -4.56
CA ARG A 59 -11.00 -12.56 -3.92
C ARG A 59 -10.15 -11.31 -3.77
N LEU A 60 -8.83 -11.42 -3.75
CA LEU A 60 -7.91 -10.28 -3.66
C LEU A 60 -8.17 -9.24 -4.74
N ALA A 61 -8.33 -9.66 -6.00
CA ALA A 61 -8.61 -8.77 -7.13
C ALA A 61 -10.10 -8.38 -7.26
N LYS A 62 -10.99 -8.90 -6.41
CA LYS A 62 -12.43 -8.62 -6.47
C LYS A 62 -12.81 -7.56 -5.43
N ASN A 63 -13.73 -6.67 -5.81
CA ASN A 63 -14.35 -5.70 -4.91
C ASN A 63 -13.35 -4.80 -4.15
N ASN A 64 -12.21 -4.46 -4.77
CA ASN A 64 -11.18 -3.56 -4.21
C ASN A 64 -10.56 -4.03 -2.88
N LEU A 65 -10.66 -5.33 -2.57
CA LEU A 65 -10.02 -5.85 -1.37
C LEU A 65 -8.52 -5.56 -1.39
N VAL A 66 -7.89 -5.85 -2.53
CA VAL A 66 -6.54 -5.40 -2.86
C VAL A 66 -6.54 -4.83 -4.27
N ILE A 67 -5.94 -3.65 -4.40
CA ILE A 67 -5.72 -2.97 -5.66
C ILE A 67 -4.21 -2.99 -5.93
N PRO A 68 -3.74 -3.82 -6.87
CA PRO A 68 -2.34 -3.89 -7.27
C PRO A 68 -1.75 -2.50 -7.53
N GLY A 69 -0.69 -2.15 -6.79
CA GLY A 69 0.03 -0.89 -6.88
C GLY A 69 -0.59 0.29 -6.15
N ASP A 70 -1.74 0.12 -5.49
CA ASP A 70 -2.54 1.20 -4.88
C ASP A 70 -2.96 0.80 -3.46
N TRP A 71 -2.00 0.77 -2.53
CA TRP A 71 -2.20 0.28 -1.17
C TRP A 71 -3.15 1.16 -0.35
N ASP A 72 -3.14 2.47 -0.52
CA ASP A 72 -4.02 3.42 0.18
C ASP A 72 -5.48 3.32 -0.30
N ALA A 73 -5.68 2.82 -1.52
CA ALA A 73 -6.97 2.49 -2.09
C ALA A 73 -7.39 1.02 -1.82
N SER A 74 -6.50 0.19 -1.29
CA SER A 74 -6.81 -1.22 -1.02
C SER A 74 -7.56 -1.35 0.30
N TYR A 75 -8.79 -1.87 0.26
CA TYR A 75 -9.62 -1.98 1.45
C TYR A 75 -8.94 -2.80 2.57
N LEU A 76 -8.23 -3.87 2.20
CA LEU A 76 -7.41 -4.65 3.13
C LEU A 76 -6.51 -3.71 3.95
N PHE A 77 -5.60 -2.99 3.28
CA PHE A 77 -4.64 -2.12 3.96
C PHE A 77 -5.31 -1.00 4.75
N VAL A 78 -6.35 -0.37 4.17
CA VAL A 78 -7.12 0.68 4.86
C VAL A 78 -7.61 0.17 6.21
N THR A 79 -8.20 -1.02 6.29
CA THR A 79 -8.70 -1.59 7.55
C THR A 79 -7.59 -1.92 8.55
N LEU A 80 -6.40 -2.29 8.09
CA LEU A 80 -5.23 -2.56 8.93
C LEU A 80 -4.62 -1.29 9.55
N PHE A 81 -4.68 -0.17 8.82
CA PHE A 81 -4.10 1.10 9.27
C PHE A 81 -5.06 1.93 10.14
N ARG A 82 -6.37 1.68 10.10
CA ARG A 82 -7.34 2.46 10.88
C ARG A 82 -7.06 2.42 12.39
N PRO A 83 -7.32 3.51 13.12
CA PRO A 83 -7.28 3.53 14.59
C PRO A 83 -8.09 2.36 15.18
N GLY A 84 -7.62 1.77 16.27
CA GLY A 84 -8.22 0.55 16.83
C GLY A 84 -9.65 0.69 17.34
N ASP A 85 -10.12 1.92 17.58
CA ASP A 85 -11.49 2.26 17.96
C ASP A 85 -12.41 2.54 16.76
N HIS A 86 -11.85 2.60 15.55
CA HIS A 86 -12.63 2.78 14.33
C HIS A 86 -13.46 1.53 14.01
N ARG A 87 -14.73 1.71 13.62
CA ARG A 87 -15.69 0.61 13.36
C ARG A 87 -15.22 -0.43 12.34
N ASP A 88 -14.49 0.05 11.33
CA ASP A 88 -13.94 -0.78 10.23
C ASP A 88 -12.47 -1.19 10.47
N ALA A 89 -11.91 -0.95 11.66
CA ALA A 89 -10.55 -1.39 11.96
C ALA A 89 -10.48 -2.91 12.15
N MET A 90 -9.38 -3.49 11.66
CA MET A 90 -9.11 -4.91 11.81
C MET A 90 -7.82 -5.15 12.62
N PRO A 91 -7.83 -6.10 13.59
CA PRO A 91 -9.03 -6.71 14.15
C PRO A 91 -9.95 -5.68 14.83
N PRO A 92 -11.25 -5.98 14.98
CA PRO A 92 -12.15 -5.15 15.78
C PRO A 92 -11.62 -5.01 17.20
N GLN A 93 -11.98 -3.91 17.87
CA GLN A 93 -11.55 -3.64 19.23
C GLN A 93 -11.79 -4.85 20.15
N GLY A 94 -10.72 -5.34 20.78
CA GLY A 94 -10.75 -6.48 21.70
C GLY A 94 -10.97 -7.85 21.04
N LYS A 95 -10.78 -7.98 19.71
CA LYS A 95 -11.01 -9.22 18.95
C LYS A 95 -9.75 -9.78 18.27
N GLY A 96 -8.59 -9.62 18.89
CA GLY A 96 -7.32 -10.15 18.40
C GLY A 96 -6.20 -9.12 18.53
N GLU A 97 -5.01 -9.53 18.13
CA GLU A 97 -3.85 -8.65 18.05
C GLU A 97 -3.80 -7.95 16.69
N ARG A 98 -3.40 -6.68 16.68
CA ARG A 98 -3.11 -5.98 15.44
C ARG A 98 -1.80 -6.49 14.86
N LEU A 99 -1.62 -6.31 13.55
CA LEU A 99 -0.30 -6.45 12.95
C LEU A 99 0.66 -5.46 13.62
N THR A 100 1.91 -5.89 13.74
CA THR A 100 3.03 -5.03 14.10
C THR A 100 3.28 -3.99 12.98
N PRO A 101 4.02 -2.90 13.29
CA PRO A 101 4.43 -1.95 12.26
C PRO A 101 5.18 -2.61 11.10
N GLU A 102 6.05 -3.58 11.39
CA GLU A 102 6.84 -4.32 10.41
C GLU A 102 5.94 -5.17 9.50
N GLU A 103 5.04 -5.96 10.08
CA GLU A 103 4.10 -6.79 9.30
C GLU A 103 3.15 -5.91 8.46
N THR A 104 2.70 -4.78 9.01
CA THR A 104 1.88 -3.80 8.28
C THR A 104 2.64 -3.24 7.08
N ALA A 105 3.92 -2.90 7.26
CA ALA A 105 4.78 -2.43 6.18
C ALA A 105 5.01 -3.51 5.10
N MET A 106 5.12 -4.79 5.47
CA MET A 106 5.23 -5.87 4.48
C MET A 106 3.96 -6.01 3.64
N VAL A 107 2.77 -5.92 4.26
CA VAL A 107 1.49 -5.93 3.52
C VAL A 107 1.39 -4.71 2.60
N GLN A 108 1.80 -3.53 3.06
CA GLN A 108 1.84 -2.31 2.24
C GLN A 108 2.74 -2.50 1.00
N LEU A 109 3.97 -2.99 1.23
CA LEU A 109 4.97 -3.17 0.20
C LEU A 109 4.52 -4.19 -0.84
N TRP A 110 3.99 -5.34 -0.41
CA TRP A 110 3.47 -6.35 -1.32
C TRP A 110 2.35 -5.81 -2.21
N ILE A 111 1.42 -5.02 -1.66
CA ILE A 111 0.37 -4.38 -2.46
C ILE A 111 0.97 -3.36 -3.44
N ALA A 112 1.92 -2.55 -2.97
CA ALA A 112 2.61 -1.55 -3.79
C ALA A 112 3.41 -2.17 -4.94
N GLU A 113 3.96 -3.37 -4.75
CA GLU A 113 4.67 -4.18 -5.75
C GLU A 113 3.73 -4.86 -6.77
N GLY A 114 2.41 -4.67 -6.64
CA GLY A 114 1.42 -5.22 -7.57
C GLY A 114 0.67 -6.44 -7.03
N ALA A 115 0.78 -6.71 -5.72
CA ALA A 115 0.07 -7.78 -5.03
C ALA A 115 0.18 -9.13 -5.75
N THR A 116 1.42 -9.54 -6.05
CA THR A 116 1.70 -10.73 -6.84
C THR A 116 1.28 -12.00 -6.08
N ILE A 117 0.53 -12.88 -6.76
CA ILE A 117 0.09 -14.20 -6.28
C ILE A 117 0.50 -15.21 -7.35
N ASP A 118 1.24 -16.28 -6.98
CA ASP A 118 1.76 -17.28 -7.93
C ASP A 118 2.51 -16.68 -9.14
N GLY A 119 3.23 -15.57 -8.93
CA GLY A 119 3.93 -14.85 -10.01
C GLY A 119 3.01 -14.05 -10.94
N LYS A 120 1.72 -13.90 -10.60
CA LYS A 120 0.74 -13.12 -11.37
C LYS A 120 0.30 -11.91 -10.55
N THR A 121 0.32 -10.74 -11.18
CA THR A 121 -0.30 -9.52 -10.61
C THR A 121 -1.80 -9.56 -10.82
N GLY A 122 -2.59 -9.16 -9.83
CA GLY A 122 -4.03 -8.97 -10.01
C GLY A 122 -4.37 -7.88 -11.04
N GLU A 123 -5.60 -7.84 -11.54
CA GLU A 123 -6.09 -6.70 -12.32
C GLU A 123 -6.49 -5.55 -11.38
N LYS A 124 -6.32 -4.30 -11.82
CA LYS A 124 -6.72 -3.12 -11.04
C LYS A 124 -8.24 -3.14 -10.80
N GLY A 125 -8.66 -3.20 -9.54
CA GLY A 125 -10.07 -3.08 -9.14
C GLY A 125 -10.66 -1.68 -9.39
N TYR A 126 -11.98 -1.60 -9.61
CA TYR A 126 -12.72 -0.33 -9.74
C TYR A 126 -13.14 0.19 -8.36
N MET A 127 -12.53 1.29 -7.90
CA MET A 127 -13.02 2.06 -6.75
C MET A 127 -14.24 2.88 -7.15
N PRO A 128 -15.43 2.66 -6.57
CA PRO A 128 -16.49 3.64 -6.67
C PRO A 128 -16.07 4.92 -5.92
N LYS A 129 -16.45 6.07 -6.46
CA LYS A 129 -16.24 7.37 -5.77
C LYS A 129 -16.99 7.36 -4.44
N GLU A 130 -16.53 8.15 -3.46
CA GLU A 130 -17.32 8.38 -2.24
C GLU A 130 -18.77 8.75 -2.60
N GLY A 131 -19.72 7.95 -2.14
CA GLY A 131 -21.15 8.11 -2.44
C GLY A 131 -21.69 7.29 -3.62
N GLU A 132 -20.85 6.62 -4.43
CA GLU A 132 -21.31 5.66 -5.44
C GLU A 132 -21.45 4.27 -4.78
N SER A 133 -22.65 3.97 -4.27
CA SER A 133 -22.95 2.73 -3.55
C SER A 133 -22.88 1.49 -4.46
N GLY A 134 -21.70 0.88 -4.57
CA GLY A 134 -21.54 -0.53 -4.95
C GLY A 134 -21.41 -1.47 -3.74
N PHE A 135 -21.04 -0.92 -2.58
CA PHE A 135 -20.95 -1.68 -1.33
C PHE A 135 -22.25 -1.50 -0.56
N VAL A 136 -23.24 -2.34 -0.84
CA VAL A 136 -24.36 -2.53 0.09
C VAL A 136 -23.82 -3.21 1.36
N ALA A 137 -23.26 -2.39 2.25
CA ALA A 137 -23.23 -2.68 3.67
C ALA A 137 -24.68 -2.65 4.17
N ASN A 138 -25.42 -3.73 3.96
CA ASN A 138 -26.58 -3.98 4.79
C ASN A 138 -26.06 -4.53 6.12
N VAL A 139 -25.77 -3.66 7.10
CA VAL A 139 -26.18 -3.75 8.51
C VAL A 139 -25.92 -2.37 9.16
N ASP A 140 -27.00 -1.67 9.54
CA ASP A 140 -27.13 -0.63 10.60
C ASP A 140 -27.07 0.90 10.36
N GLY A 141 -26.82 1.42 9.15
CA GLY A 141 -27.31 2.76 8.78
C GLY A 141 -26.93 3.97 9.67
N ARG A 142 -25.74 4.01 10.28
CA ARG A 142 -25.24 5.22 10.97
C ARG A 142 -24.07 5.86 10.21
N ARG A 143 -24.30 7.12 9.82
CA ARG A 143 -23.41 8.01 9.06
C ARG A 143 -22.15 8.32 9.88
N GLY A 144 -21.00 7.81 9.45
CA GLY A 144 -19.68 8.06 10.07
C GLY A 144 -19.16 9.45 9.74
N THR A 145 -18.56 10.09 10.74
CA THR A 145 -17.94 11.41 10.65
C THR A 145 -16.66 11.38 9.82
N GLU A 146 -16.53 12.36 8.95
CA GLU A 146 -15.43 12.64 8.02
C GLU A 146 -14.06 12.70 8.74
N MET A 147 -13.08 11.95 8.24
CA MET A 147 -11.69 12.03 8.73
C MET A 147 -11.05 13.27 8.11
N THR A 148 -10.44 14.13 8.92
CA THR A 148 -9.73 15.30 8.41
C THR A 148 -8.34 14.92 7.92
N GLU A 149 -7.98 15.49 6.76
CA GLU A 149 -6.75 15.31 5.99
C GLU A 149 -5.47 15.36 6.83
N SER A 150 -5.48 16.09 7.95
CA SER A 150 -4.37 16.31 8.90
C SER A 150 -3.76 15.08 9.58
N SER A 151 -4.34 13.88 9.46
CA SER A 151 -3.93 12.68 10.23
C SER A 151 -3.16 11.62 9.41
N LEU A 152 -2.99 11.83 8.11
CA LEU A 152 -2.15 11.00 7.25
C LEU A 152 -0.65 11.28 7.49
N PRO A 153 0.25 10.27 7.38
CA PRO A 153 1.69 10.51 7.34
C PRO A 153 2.02 11.62 6.35
N GLU A 154 3.02 12.46 6.64
CA GLU A 154 3.32 13.63 5.82
C GLU A 154 3.62 13.25 4.34
N LEU A 155 4.23 12.08 4.11
CA LEU A 155 4.44 11.47 2.79
C LEU A 155 3.15 11.15 2.01
N ALA A 156 2.04 10.88 2.72
CA ALA A 156 0.73 10.56 2.14
C ALA A 156 -0.14 11.80 1.84
N GLN A 157 0.28 12.99 2.27
CA GLN A 157 -0.41 14.25 1.95
C GLN A 157 -0.12 14.68 0.51
N PRO A 158 -1.14 15.16 -0.25
CA PRO A 158 -0.90 15.85 -1.51
C PRO A 158 -0.04 17.11 -1.26
N ARG A 159 1.07 17.22 -1.98
CA ARG A 159 1.96 18.40 -1.90
C ARG A 159 2.35 18.88 -3.30
N GLU A 160 2.92 20.08 -3.36
CA GLU A 160 3.41 20.64 -4.62
C GLU A 160 4.74 20.00 -5.04
N TRP A 161 4.79 19.53 -6.27
CA TRP A 161 5.98 19.01 -6.94
C TRP A 161 6.32 19.89 -8.12
N THR A 162 7.53 20.43 -8.14
CA THR A 162 8.00 21.34 -9.19
C THR A 162 9.13 20.69 -9.97
N ASN A 163 9.11 20.83 -11.30
CA ASN A 163 10.20 20.37 -12.14
C ASN A 163 11.31 21.43 -12.34
N THR A 164 12.39 21.05 -13.03
CA THR A 164 13.50 21.97 -13.38
C THR A 164 13.09 23.15 -14.26
N ASP A 165 11.95 23.08 -14.94
CA ASP A 165 11.40 24.16 -15.77
C ASP A 165 10.45 25.09 -14.99
N GLY A 166 10.26 24.85 -13.67
CA GLY A 166 9.36 25.64 -12.83
C GLY A 166 7.88 25.29 -12.95
N LYS A 167 7.51 24.22 -13.67
CA LYS A 167 6.13 23.72 -13.72
C LYS A 167 5.80 22.93 -12.48
N THR A 168 4.64 23.20 -11.89
CA THR A 168 4.20 22.59 -10.63
C THR A 168 2.95 21.73 -10.84
N ILE A 169 2.85 20.64 -10.07
CA ILE A 169 1.66 19.81 -9.91
C ILE A 169 1.40 19.59 -8.42
N THR A 170 0.15 19.31 -8.05
CA THR A 170 -0.20 18.81 -6.71
C THR A 170 -0.39 17.30 -6.78
N ALA A 171 0.39 16.55 -6.01
CA ALA A 171 0.33 15.10 -5.99
C ALA A 171 0.80 14.52 -4.65
N THR A 172 0.37 13.31 -4.33
CA THR A 172 0.90 12.52 -3.21
C THR A 172 2.11 11.72 -3.68
N LEU A 173 3.21 11.70 -2.90
CA LEU A 173 4.32 10.79 -3.17
C LEU A 173 3.94 9.39 -2.71
N LEU A 174 3.86 8.45 -3.66
CA LEU A 174 3.62 7.06 -3.31
C LEU A 174 4.92 6.36 -2.88
N ARG A 175 6.00 6.60 -3.63
CA ARG A 175 7.34 6.04 -3.37
C ARG A 175 8.39 6.64 -4.30
N VAL A 176 9.65 6.30 -4.02
CA VAL A 176 10.80 6.51 -4.90
C VAL A 176 11.42 5.16 -5.26
N GLU A 177 11.63 4.91 -6.55
CA GLU A 177 12.31 3.71 -7.04
C GLU A 177 13.17 4.05 -8.25
N ASP A 178 14.40 3.53 -8.32
CA ASP A 178 15.30 3.65 -9.47
C ASP A 178 15.48 5.08 -10.03
N GLY A 179 15.55 6.08 -9.14
CA GLY A 179 15.69 7.48 -9.53
C GLY A 179 14.40 8.10 -10.10
N VAL A 180 13.25 7.48 -9.85
CA VAL A 180 11.92 7.92 -10.28
C VAL A 180 11.04 8.15 -9.05
N ALA A 181 10.38 9.31 -9.00
CA ALA A 181 9.30 9.59 -8.05
C ALA A 181 7.98 9.10 -8.65
N VAL A 182 7.25 8.29 -7.87
CA VAL A 182 5.92 7.82 -8.24
C VAL A 182 4.90 8.71 -7.53
N LEU A 183 4.19 9.53 -8.30
CA LEU A 183 3.29 10.58 -7.81
C LEU A 183 1.84 10.25 -8.16
N LYS A 184 0.90 10.42 -7.24
CA LYS A 184 -0.54 10.25 -7.47
C LYS A 184 -1.23 11.61 -7.49
N LEU A 185 -1.81 11.97 -8.64
CA LEU A 185 -2.62 13.18 -8.79
C LEU A 185 -3.98 13.00 -8.10
N ALA A 186 -4.65 14.11 -7.79
CA ALA A 186 -5.97 14.12 -7.17
C ALA A 186 -7.05 13.37 -7.98
N ASN A 187 -6.88 13.26 -9.30
CA ASN A 187 -7.77 12.49 -10.18
C ASN A 187 -7.47 10.97 -10.17
N GLY A 188 -6.56 10.50 -9.30
CA GLY A 188 -6.14 9.11 -9.17
C GLY A 188 -5.12 8.66 -10.23
N GLN A 189 -4.69 9.53 -11.13
CA GLN A 189 -3.67 9.20 -12.11
C GLN A 189 -2.29 9.10 -11.45
N VAL A 190 -1.62 7.98 -11.69
CA VAL A 190 -0.23 7.76 -11.24
C VAL A 190 0.73 8.22 -12.32
N TYR A 191 1.70 9.05 -11.92
CA TYR A 191 2.70 9.64 -12.78
C TYR A 191 4.10 9.27 -12.28
N ARG A 192 4.90 8.73 -13.20
CA ARG A 192 6.30 8.35 -12.93
C ARG A 192 7.20 9.47 -13.44
N TYR A 193 7.88 10.16 -12.53
CA TYR A 193 8.69 11.31 -12.89
C TYR A 193 10.16 11.13 -12.51
N PRO A 194 11.12 11.30 -13.45
CA PRO A 194 12.54 11.20 -13.13
C PRO A 194 12.93 12.23 -12.07
N ILE A 195 13.51 11.78 -10.96
CA ILE A 195 13.94 12.64 -9.84
C ILE A 195 14.96 13.67 -10.32
N VAL A 196 15.81 13.28 -11.27
CA VAL A 196 16.79 14.19 -11.90
C VAL A 196 16.15 15.41 -12.57
N LYS A 197 14.87 15.34 -12.93
CA LYS A 197 14.09 16.43 -13.52
C LYS A 197 13.25 17.21 -12.51
N LEU A 198 13.24 16.81 -11.23
CA LEU A 198 12.62 17.58 -10.16
C LEU A 198 13.48 18.79 -9.78
N SER A 199 12.84 19.83 -9.26
CA SER A 199 13.54 20.95 -8.62
C SER A 199 14.26 20.47 -7.36
N GLU A 200 15.32 21.16 -6.93
CA GLU A 200 16.05 20.82 -5.70
C GLU A 200 15.13 20.76 -4.47
N ARG A 201 14.19 21.70 -4.38
CA ARG A 201 13.17 21.71 -3.31
C ARG A 201 12.32 20.43 -3.33
N SER A 202 11.88 20.00 -4.51
CA SER A 202 11.06 18.78 -4.63
C SER A 202 11.88 17.52 -4.38
N LYS A 203 13.19 17.51 -4.69
CA LYS A 203 14.09 16.40 -4.35
C LYS A 203 14.28 16.26 -2.85
N MET A 204 14.40 17.37 -2.12
CA MET A 204 14.52 17.35 -0.65
C MET A 204 13.29 16.73 0.00
N ALA A 205 12.10 17.04 -0.53
CA ALA A 205 10.81 16.53 -0.05
C ALA A 205 10.59 15.02 -0.30
N LEU A 206 11.52 14.31 -0.96
CA LEU A 206 11.41 12.86 -1.17
C LEU A 206 11.85 12.04 0.05
N ASN A 207 12.57 12.64 0.99
CA ASN A 207 13.18 11.96 2.15
C ASN A 207 12.59 12.42 3.50
N GLU A 208 11.48 13.18 3.47
CA GLU A 208 10.78 13.76 4.64
C GLU A 208 9.42 13.08 4.86
#